data_AF-A0A1F9NDR7-F1
#
_entry.id   AF-A0A1F9NDR7-F1
#
_cell.length_a   1.000
_cell.length_b   1.000
_cell.length_c   1.000
_cell.angle_alpha   90.00
_cell.angle_beta   90.00
_cell.angle_gamma   90.00
#
_symmetry.space_group_name_H-M   'P 1'
#
loop_
_entity.id
_entity.type
_entity.pdbx_description
1 polymer ?
#
loop_
_entity_poly.entity_id
_entity_poly.type
_entity_poly.pdbx_seq_one_letter_code
_entity_poly.pdbx_strand_id
1 'polypeptide(L)'
;MSRRIEGGLSTQLNPFGPQWPSTKSGEAAPVGQQVQQTLFGKSKPLVLDAAEYPELADLLEVLRKYVNKLARMAGDAEGDYALALANGTIAMIDSSGVIYIGAGFLSAFKNVLDVLVGVVAHEVGHRPKRWTEYQVRKQLTHKEIEYICRHEETRADIFAGKGLAELGFDCEPLCNFLARVADKPHPEYFPADVRAEVIRDAFAGRAYRAVNRKKIFPGFDRMTAPKGDLGEF
;
A
#
# COMPACT_ATOMS: atom_id res chain seq x y z
N MET A 1 52.08 28.48 31.98
CA MET A 1 50.92 27.62 32.30
C MET A 1 49.90 27.77 31.19
N SER A 2 49.80 26.75 30.34
CA SER A 2 49.06 26.75 29.08
C SER A 2 47.58 26.44 29.33
N ARG A 3 46.66 27.29 28.87
CA ARG A 3 45.22 26.98 28.81
C ARG A 3 44.88 26.57 27.38
N ARG A 4 44.62 25.29 27.20
CA ARG A 4 44.19 24.70 25.92
C ARG A 4 42.69 24.96 25.75
N ILE A 5 42.32 25.61 24.65
CA ILE A 5 40.96 25.65 24.12
C ILE A 5 40.83 24.38 23.27
N GLU A 6 39.93 23.47 23.65
CA GLU A 6 39.48 22.39 22.77
C GLU A 6 38.00 22.64 22.45
N GLY A 7 37.78 23.06 21.20
CA GLY A 7 36.47 23.04 20.57
C GLY A 7 36.04 21.61 20.27
N GLY A 8 34.74 21.37 20.37
CA GLY A 8 34.11 20.11 20.01
C GLY A 8 32.62 20.33 19.80
N LEU A 9 32.27 20.94 18.67
CA LEU A 9 30.92 20.86 18.09
C LEU A 9 30.64 19.38 17.79
N SER A 10 29.98 18.69 18.73
CA SER A 10 29.45 17.35 18.51
C SER A 10 28.17 17.46 17.68
N THR A 11 28.36 17.41 16.36
CA THR A 11 27.35 16.95 15.41
C THR A 11 27.08 15.48 15.65
N GLN A 12 25.96 15.13 16.28
CA GLN A 12 25.28 13.82 16.10
C GLN A 12 23.89 13.82 16.75
N LEU A 13 22.97 14.58 16.15
CA LEU A 13 21.53 14.29 16.24
C LEU A 13 21.13 13.69 14.89
N ASN A 14 21.11 12.36 14.83
CA ASN A 14 20.58 11.61 13.70
C ASN A 14 19.09 11.33 14.01
N PRO A 15 18.11 11.97 13.36
CA PRO A 15 16.69 11.80 13.68
C PRO A 15 16.03 10.61 12.98
N PHE A 16 16.80 9.79 12.26
CA PHE A 16 16.29 8.64 11.48
C PHE A 16 17.09 7.36 11.75
N GLY A 17 16.92 6.80 12.95
CA GLY A 17 17.35 5.44 13.26
C GLY A 17 16.43 4.84 14.32
N PRO A 18 15.85 3.64 14.12
CA PRO A 18 15.10 2.99 15.18
C PRO A 18 16.04 2.69 16.36
N GLN A 19 15.69 3.20 17.54
CA GLN A 19 16.28 2.75 18.80
C GLN A 19 15.75 1.34 19.07
N TRP A 20 16.56 0.33 18.76
CA TRP A 20 16.23 -1.06 19.04
C TRP A 20 16.32 -1.32 20.56
N PRO A 21 15.28 -1.90 21.19
CA PRO A 21 15.40 -2.31 22.59
C PRO A 21 16.42 -3.44 22.71
N SER A 22 17.34 -3.31 23.65
CA SER A 22 18.29 -4.34 24.04
C SER A 22 17.54 -5.64 24.37
N THR A 23 17.96 -6.72 23.72
CA THR A 23 17.42 -8.08 23.78
C THR A 23 17.30 -8.60 25.22
N LYS A 24 16.05 -8.70 25.71
CA LYS A 24 15.69 -9.66 26.76
C LYS A 24 15.22 -10.94 26.08
N SER A 25 15.72 -12.07 26.56
CA SER A 25 15.38 -13.43 26.15
C SER A 25 13.90 -13.75 26.43
N GLY A 26 13.01 -13.32 25.54
CA GLY A 26 11.62 -13.77 25.44
C GLY A 26 11.47 -14.77 24.30
N GLU A 27 10.47 -15.65 24.38
CA GLU A 27 10.11 -16.55 23.27
C GLU A 27 10.01 -15.77 21.95
N ALA A 28 10.56 -16.33 20.86
CA ALA A 28 10.50 -15.71 19.56
C ALA A 28 9.03 -15.54 19.12
N ALA A 29 8.65 -14.31 18.82
CA ALA A 29 7.34 -14.00 18.26
C ALA A 29 7.11 -14.80 16.96
N PRO A 30 5.86 -15.13 16.60
CA PRO A 30 5.55 -15.71 15.29
C PRO A 30 6.11 -14.85 14.15
N VAL A 31 6.56 -15.49 13.07
CA VAL A 31 7.08 -14.80 11.87
C VAL A 31 6.05 -13.82 11.33
N GLY A 32 4.77 -14.20 11.32
CA GLY A 32 3.69 -13.31 10.88
C GLY A 32 3.65 -12.01 11.66
N GLN A 33 3.83 -12.07 12.98
CA GLN A 33 3.84 -10.89 13.84
C GLN A 33 5.08 -10.00 13.59
N GLN A 34 6.26 -10.59 13.39
CA GLN A 34 7.49 -9.84 13.08
C GLN A 34 7.39 -9.09 11.75
N VAL A 35 6.85 -9.74 10.71
CA VAL A 35 6.66 -9.13 9.39
C VAL A 35 5.54 -8.08 9.43
N GLN A 36 4.44 -8.38 10.11
CA GLN A 36 3.34 -7.43 10.29
C GLN A 36 3.79 -6.17 11.04
N GLN A 37 4.65 -6.30 12.05
CA GLN A 37 5.25 -5.14 12.74
C GLN A 37 6.18 -4.35 11.82
N THR A 38 6.91 -5.02 10.92
CA THR A 38 7.81 -4.32 9.99
C THR A 38 7.04 -3.59 8.89
N LEU A 39 6.05 -4.24 8.29
CA LEU A 39 5.23 -3.68 7.21
C LEU A 39 4.21 -2.64 7.73
N PHE A 40 3.54 -2.94 8.85
CA PHE A 40 2.37 -2.16 9.32
C PHE A 40 2.52 -1.60 10.74
N GLY A 41 3.64 -1.86 11.42
CA GLY A 41 3.94 -1.31 12.76
C GLY A 41 4.63 0.05 12.72
N LYS A 42 4.77 0.67 11.54
CA LYS A 42 5.24 2.04 11.37
C LYS A 42 4.31 3.01 12.12
N SER A 43 4.85 4.12 12.60
CA SER A 43 4.05 5.14 13.29
C SER A 43 2.91 5.60 12.40
N LYS A 44 1.67 5.44 12.90
CA LYS A 44 0.47 5.82 12.15
C LYS A 44 0.49 7.32 11.87
N PRO A 45 0.13 7.75 10.64
CA PRO A 45 0.05 9.17 10.32
C PRO A 45 -1.08 9.83 11.12
N LEU A 46 -1.00 11.16 11.28
CA LEU A 46 -2.03 11.92 11.95
C LEU A 46 -3.32 11.89 11.12
N VAL A 47 -4.38 11.31 11.68
CA VAL A 47 -5.72 11.30 11.06
C VAL A 47 -6.27 12.71 11.09
N LEU A 48 -6.80 13.15 9.95
CA LEU A 48 -7.44 14.45 9.79
C LEU A 48 -8.96 14.30 9.86
N ASP A 49 -9.64 15.31 10.37
CA ASP A 49 -11.10 15.37 10.28
C ASP A 49 -11.52 15.69 8.84
N ALA A 50 -12.21 14.75 8.20
CA ALA A 50 -12.68 14.90 6.83
C ALA A 50 -13.69 16.06 6.69
N ALA A 51 -14.39 16.43 7.76
CA ALA A 51 -15.33 17.56 7.76
C ALA A 51 -14.64 18.91 7.49
N GLU A 52 -13.35 19.04 7.82
CA GLU A 52 -12.54 20.24 7.54
C GLU A 52 -12.09 20.30 6.06
N TYR A 53 -12.21 19.21 5.32
CA TYR A 53 -11.73 19.08 3.94
C TYR A 53 -12.79 18.45 3.01
N PRO A 54 -13.92 19.14 2.76
CA PRO A 54 -15.07 18.56 2.06
C PRO A 54 -14.74 18.01 0.66
N GLU A 55 -13.92 18.72 -0.13
CA GLU A 55 -13.50 18.22 -1.46
C GLU A 55 -12.71 16.90 -1.37
N LEU A 56 -11.90 16.71 -0.33
CA LEU A 56 -11.13 15.49 -0.13
C LEU A 56 -12.00 14.36 0.44
N ALA A 57 -13.00 14.71 1.25
CA ALA A 57 -14.00 13.77 1.74
C ALA A 57 -14.82 13.18 0.59
N ASP A 58 -15.26 14.02 -0.36
CA ASP A 58 -15.98 13.55 -1.57
C ASP A 58 -15.12 12.60 -2.40
N LEU A 59 -13.83 12.91 -2.54
CA LEU A 59 -12.89 12.04 -3.25
C LEU A 59 -12.67 10.71 -2.50
N LEU A 60 -12.59 10.72 -1.17
CA LEU A 60 -12.52 9.49 -0.37
C LEU A 60 -13.78 8.61 -0.54
N GLU A 61 -14.97 9.21 -0.63
CA GLU A 61 -16.20 8.46 -0.90
C GLU A 61 -16.24 7.87 -2.31
N VAL A 62 -15.67 8.55 -3.30
CA VAL A 62 -15.42 7.97 -4.63
C VAL A 62 -14.47 6.77 -4.52
N LEU A 63 -13.36 6.90 -3.79
CA LEU A 63 -12.38 5.83 -3.61
C LEU A 63 -12.96 4.62 -2.84
N ARG A 64 -13.87 4.84 -1.90
CA ARG A 64 -14.54 3.77 -1.13
C ARG A 64 -15.27 2.78 -2.03
N LYS A 65 -15.85 3.24 -3.15
CA LYS A 65 -16.50 2.38 -4.14
C LYS A 65 -15.53 1.41 -4.78
N TYR A 66 -14.29 1.85 -5.05
CA TYR A 66 -13.24 1.02 -5.62
C TYR A 66 -12.64 0.08 -4.57
N VAL A 67 -12.47 0.52 -3.32
CA VAL A 67 -12.02 -0.34 -2.21
C VAL A 67 -12.88 -1.59 -2.10
N ASN A 68 -14.21 -1.46 -2.13
CA ASN A 68 -15.11 -2.61 -2.03
C ASN A 68 -14.94 -3.58 -3.21
N LYS A 69 -14.74 -3.07 -4.44
CA LYS A 69 -14.47 -3.92 -5.62
C LYS A 69 -13.12 -4.64 -5.48
N LEU A 70 -12.09 -3.92 -5.04
CA LEU A 70 -10.74 -4.47 -4.81
C LEU A 70 -10.74 -5.52 -3.69
N ALA A 71 -11.46 -5.30 -2.59
CA ALA A 71 -11.60 -6.28 -1.50
C ALA A 71 -12.18 -7.61 -2.02
N ARG A 72 -13.26 -7.56 -2.82
CA ARG A 72 -13.82 -8.75 -3.45
C ARG A 72 -12.84 -9.44 -4.41
N MET A 73 -12.09 -8.66 -5.18
CA MET A 73 -11.04 -9.21 -6.06
C MET A 73 -9.93 -9.92 -5.28
N ALA A 74 -9.62 -9.42 -4.08
CA ALA A 74 -8.68 -10.05 -3.17
C ALA A 74 -9.27 -11.34 -2.54
N GLY A 75 -10.59 -11.53 -2.58
CA GLY A 75 -11.30 -12.60 -1.89
C GLY A 75 -11.59 -12.28 -0.42
N ASP A 76 -11.55 -11.00 -0.06
CA ASP A 76 -11.85 -10.48 1.27
C ASP A 76 -13.31 -9.97 1.32
N ALA A 77 -13.86 -9.78 2.52
CA ALA A 77 -15.23 -9.33 2.70
C ALA A 77 -15.39 -7.83 2.44
N GLU A 78 -16.60 -7.41 2.07
CA GLU A 78 -16.93 -5.98 2.04
C GLU A 78 -16.85 -5.39 3.45
N GLY A 79 -16.25 -4.21 3.58
CA GLY A 79 -15.99 -3.59 4.88
C GLY A 79 -14.73 -4.09 5.58
N ASP A 80 -13.97 -5.03 4.98
CA ASP A 80 -12.67 -5.44 5.54
C ASP A 80 -11.62 -4.33 5.51
N TYR A 81 -11.86 -3.29 4.71
CA TYR A 81 -10.99 -2.14 4.51
C TYR A 81 -11.75 -0.84 4.74
N ALA A 82 -11.10 0.12 5.41
CA ALA A 82 -11.63 1.46 5.64
C ALA A 82 -10.66 2.52 5.11
N LEU A 83 -11.18 3.68 4.71
CA LEU A 83 -10.37 4.83 4.31
C LEU A 83 -10.40 5.90 5.40
N ALA A 84 -9.23 6.45 5.70
CA ALA A 84 -9.06 7.59 6.60
C ALA A 84 -8.22 8.67 5.92
N LEU A 85 -8.66 9.93 6.02
CA LEU A 85 -7.84 11.06 5.61
C LEU A 85 -6.69 11.25 6.61
N ALA A 86 -5.47 11.44 6.13
CA ALA A 86 -4.30 11.58 6.99
C ALA A 86 -3.32 12.64 6.47
N ASN A 87 -2.45 13.12 7.35
CA ASN A 87 -1.38 14.05 7.00
C ASN A 87 -0.03 13.34 6.90
N GLY A 88 0.86 13.84 6.03
CA GLY A 88 2.27 13.43 5.99
C GLY A 88 2.54 12.03 5.42
N THR A 89 1.62 11.47 4.64
CA THR A 89 1.80 10.20 3.92
C THR A 89 1.28 10.30 2.49
N ILE A 90 1.64 9.35 1.61
CA ILE A 90 0.94 9.09 0.35
C ILE A 90 -0.25 8.18 0.65
N ALA A 91 0.06 6.96 1.08
CA ALA A 91 -0.87 5.99 1.61
C ALA A 91 -0.15 5.07 2.60
N MET A 92 -0.91 4.49 3.52
CA MET A 92 -0.44 3.46 4.45
C MET A 92 -1.64 2.61 4.87
N ILE A 93 -1.49 1.29 4.89
CA ILE A 93 -2.45 0.39 5.53
C ILE A 93 -1.94 -0.08 6.90
N ASP A 94 -2.84 -0.21 7.88
CA ASP A 94 -2.52 -0.85 9.16
C ASP A 94 -3.00 -2.31 9.26
N SER A 95 -2.61 -2.99 10.34
CA SER A 95 -2.99 -4.38 10.62
C SER A 95 -4.49 -4.64 10.65
N SER A 96 -5.31 -3.61 10.88
CA SER A 96 -6.77 -3.70 10.99
C SER A 96 -7.47 -3.49 9.65
N GLY A 97 -6.73 -3.15 8.59
CA GLY A 97 -7.29 -2.83 7.29
C GLY A 97 -7.69 -1.36 7.10
N VAL A 98 -7.25 -0.46 7.99
CA VAL A 98 -7.45 0.98 7.80
C VAL A 98 -6.36 1.50 6.86
N ILE A 99 -6.78 2.06 5.73
CA ILE A 99 -5.94 2.70 4.73
C ILE A 99 -5.99 4.21 4.97
N TYR A 100 -4.88 4.75 5.46
CA TYR A 100 -4.64 6.17 5.65
C TYR A 100 -4.17 6.77 4.33
N ILE A 101 -4.94 7.69 3.76
CA ILE A 101 -4.58 8.38 2.51
C ILE A 101 -4.20 9.83 2.81
N GLY A 102 -3.06 10.26 2.27
CA GLY A 102 -2.54 11.60 2.45
C GLY A 102 -3.41 12.70 1.85
N ALA A 103 -3.75 13.73 2.63
CA ALA A 103 -4.46 14.91 2.13
C ALA A 103 -3.66 15.63 1.02
N GLY A 104 -2.34 15.78 1.18
CA GLY A 104 -1.47 16.36 0.15
C GLY A 104 -1.44 15.52 -1.14
N PHE A 105 -1.43 14.19 -1.00
CA PHE A 105 -1.48 13.26 -2.13
C PHE A 105 -2.83 13.34 -2.86
N LEU A 106 -3.95 13.26 -2.14
CA LEU A 106 -5.29 13.40 -2.73
C LEU A 106 -5.43 14.74 -3.45
N SER A 107 -4.98 15.82 -2.84
CA SER A 107 -5.06 17.16 -3.45
C SER A 107 -4.24 17.23 -4.75
N ALA A 108 -3.01 16.70 -4.75
CA ALA A 108 -2.12 16.72 -5.91
C ALA A 108 -2.62 15.85 -7.08
N PHE A 109 -3.32 14.75 -6.80
CA PHE A 109 -3.76 13.78 -7.80
C PHE A 109 -5.28 13.70 -7.98
N LYS A 110 -6.04 14.70 -7.49
CA LYS A 110 -7.52 14.69 -7.50
C LYS A 110 -8.17 14.46 -8.88
N ASN A 111 -7.46 14.81 -9.95
CA ASN A 111 -7.92 14.64 -11.33
C ASN A 111 -7.27 13.45 -12.06
N VAL A 112 -6.51 12.61 -11.36
CA VAL A 112 -5.78 11.47 -11.93
C VAL A 112 -6.20 10.20 -11.19
N LEU A 113 -7.45 9.78 -11.43
CA LEU A 113 -8.09 8.70 -10.68
C LEU A 113 -7.32 7.37 -10.80
N ASP A 114 -6.65 7.13 -11.93
CA ASP A 114 -5.76 5.99 -12.18
C ASP A 114 -4.66 5.87 -11.12
N VAL A 115 -4.05 6.99 -10.72
CA VAL A 115 -3.03 7.02 -9.65
C VAL A 115 -3.67 6.73 -8.30
N LEU A 116 -4.80 7.37 -8.01
CA LEU A 116 -5.48 7.21 -6.71
C LEU A 116 -5.97 5.78 -6.49
N VAL A 117 -6.64 5.20 -7.50
CA VAL A 117 -7.12 3.82 -7.46
C VAL A 117 -5.95 2.84 -7.46
N GLY A 118 -4.88 3.14 -8.20
CA GLY A 118 -3.67 2.33 -8.23
C GLY A 118 -2.99 2.23 -6.85
N VAL A 119 -2.85 3.35 -6.16
CA VAL A 119 -2.31 3.39 -4.79
C VAL A 119 -3.23 2.65 -3.82
N VAL A 120 -4.54 2.88 -3.88
CA VAL A 120 -5.49 2.14 -3.03
C VAL A 120 -5.44 0.64 -3.29
N ALA A 121 -5.31 0.22 -4.56
CA ALA A 121 -5.17 -1.18 -4.92
C ALA A 121 -3.89 -1.78 -4.35
N HIS A 122 -2.76 -1.06 -4.37
CA HIS A 122 -1.53 -1.48 -3.70
C HIS A 122 -1.75 -1.75 -2.21
N GLU A 123 -2.38 -0.81 -1.50
CA GLU A 123 -2.67 -0.95 -0.07
C GLU A 123 -3.59 -2.14 0.24
N VAL A 124 -4.65 -2.36 -0.56
CA VAL A 124 -5.49 -3.56 -0.44
C VAL A 124 -4.67 -4.83 -0.73
N GLY A 125 -3.74 -4.78 -1.69
CA GLY A 125 -2.87 -5.88 -2.08
C GLY A 125 -1.99 -6.42 -0.96
N HIS A 126 -1.67 -5.60 0.05
CA HIS A 126 -0.94 -6.01 1.25
C HIS A 126 -1.71 -7.00 2.13
N ARG A 127 -3.06 -6.98 2.10
CA ARG A 127 -3.95 -7.94 2.78
C ARG A 127 -3.50 -8.30 4.22
N PRO A 128 -3.43 -7.31 5.14
CA PRO A 128 -2.83 -7.47 6.47
C PRO A 128 -3.44 -8.62 7.31
N LYS A 129 -4.71 -8.95 7.08
CA LYS A 129 -5.43 -10.02 7.81
C LYS A 129 -4.86 -11.42 7.59
N ARG A 130 -4.21 -11.68 6.44
CA ARG A 130 -3.59 -12.99 6.11
C ARG A 130 -2.39 -13.33 6.99
N TRP A 131 -1.77 -12.32 7.61
CA TRP A 131 -0.57 -12.53 8.43
C TRP A 131 -0.84 -13.27 9.73
N THR A 132 -2.09 -13.25 10.21
CA THR A 132 -2.53 -14.01 11.39
C THR A 132 -2.39 -15.53 11.22
N GLU A 133 -2.27 -16.01 9.97
CA GLU A 133 -2.16 -17.43 9.64
C GLU A 133 -0.72 -17.97 9.81
N TYR A 134 0.30 -17.10 9.86
CA TYR A 134 1.71 -17.50 9.96
C TYR A 134 2.13 -17.75 11.41
N GLN A 135 1.84 -18.95 11.91
CA GLN A 135 2.10 -19.40 13.29
C GLN A 135 3.54 -19.89 13.54
N VAL A 136 4.37 -20.00 12.49
CA VAL A 136 5.76 -20.47 12.62
C VAL A 136 6.54 -19.50 13.50
N ARG A 137 7.07 -20.01 14.61
CA ARG A 137 7.92 -19.24 15.54
C ARG A 137 9.38 -19.41 15.14
N LYS A 138 9.92 -18.41 14.45
CA LYS A 138 11.35 -18.30 14.10
C LYS A 138 11.75 -16.84 14.22
N GLN A 139 12.85 -16.56 14.90
CA GLN A 139 13.43 -15.22 14.87
C GLN A 139 14.10 -15.01 13.50
N LEU A 140 13.64 -14.02 12.75
CA LEU A 140 14.20 -13.72 11.44
C LEU A 140 15.41 -12.80 11.59
N THR A 141 16.42 -13.02 10.76
CA THR A 141 17.51 -12.07 10.56
C THR A 141 17.00 -10.86 9.78
N HIS A 142 17.70 -9.73 9.87
CA HIS A 142 17.37 -8.51 9.12
C HIS A 142 17.21 -8.76 7.62
N LYS A 143 18.13 -9.53 7.02
CA LYS A 143 18.09 -9.87 5.59
C LYS A 143 16.87 -10.71 5.21
N GLU A 144 16.43 -11.61 6.09
CA GLU A 144 15.23 -12.41 5.87
C GLU A 144 13.97 -11.55 5.95
N ILE A 145 13.91 -10.58 6.88
CA ILE A 145 12.80 -9.64 6.99
C ILE A 145 12.73 -8.76 5.73
N GLU A 146 13.85 -8.17 5.30
CA GLU A 146 13.91 -7.35 4.07
C GLU A 146 13.46 -8.15 2.83
N TYR A 147 13.91 -9.40 2.72
CA TYR A 147 13.53 -10.29 1.61
C TYR A 147 12.02 -10.54 1.59
N ILE A 148 11.42 -10.84 2.76
CA ILE A 148 9.97 -11.05 2.85
C ILE A 148 9.23 -9.75 2.53
N CYS A 149 9.67 -8.60 3.06
CA CYS A 149 9.03 -7.31 2.77
C CYS A 149 9.05 -7.02 1.27
N ARG A 150 10.18 -7.20 0.58
CA ARG A 150 10.25 -7.03 -0.90
C ARG A 150 9.29 -7.94 -1.64
N HIS A 151 9.16 -9.19 -1.21
CA HIS A 151 8.23 -10.13 -1.83
C HIS A 151 6.78 -9.64 -1.68
N GLU A 152 6.44 -9.11 -0.51
CA GLU A 152 5.09 -8.64 -0.21
C GLU A 152 4.77 -7.31 -0.89
N GLU A 153 5.74 -6.41 -1.02
CA GLU A 153 5.62 -5.23 -1.88
C GLU A 153 5.40 -5.61 -3.35
N THR A 154 6.13 -6.62 -3.84
CA THR A 154 5.94 -7.12 -5.21
C THR A 154 4.54 -7.71 -5.40
N ARG A 155 3.99 -8.40 -4.38
CA ARG A 155 2.62 -8.93 -4.43
C ARG A 155 1.58 -7.82 -4.45
N ALA A 156 1.81 -6.76 -3.69
CA ALA A 156 0.96 -5.57 -3.71
C ALA A 156 1.01 -4.86 -5.07
N ASP A 157 2.19 -4.70 -5.68
CA ASP A 157 2.37 -4.18 -7.05
C ASP A 157 1.62 -5.02 -8.09
N ILE A 158 1.77 -6.35 -8.04
CA ILE A 158 1.05 -7.28 -8.91
C ILE A 158 -0.48 -7.12 -8.73
N PHE A 159 -0.94 -6.94 -7.50
CA PHE A 159 -2.36 -6.76 -7.22
C PHE A 159 -2.84 -5.40 -7.73
N ALA A 160 -2.06 -4.33 -7.60
CA ALA A 160 -2.37 -3.02 -8.15
C ALA A 160 -2.54 -3.07 -9.68
N GLY A 161 -1.61 -3.68 -10.40
CA GLY A 161 -1.71 -3.87 -11.85
C GLY A 161 -2.95 -4.66 -12.26
N LYS A 162 -3.28 -5.74 -11.55
CA LYS A 162 -4.52 -6.52 -11.78
C LYS A 162 -5.78 -5.72 -11.45
N GLY A 163 -5.75 -4.95 -10.37
CA GLY A 163 -6.83 -4.10 -9.90
C GLY A 163 -7.20 -3.06 -10.94
N LEU A 164 -6.21 -2.32 -11.43
CA LEU A 164 -6.39 -1.32 -12.48
C LEU A 164 -6.99 -1.92 -13.76
N ALA A 165 -6.43 -3.05 -14.22
CA ALA A 165 -6.93 -3.73 -15.42
C ALA A 165 -8.38 -4.22 -15.29
N GLU A 166 -8.76 -4.74 -14.12
CA GLU A 166 -10.12 -5.22 -13.88
C GLU A 166 -11.13 -4.07 -13.78
N LEU A 167 -10.69 -2.93 -13.23
CA LEU A 167 -11.52 -1.75 -13.03
C LEU A 167 -11.54 -0.79 -14.24
N GLY A 168 -10.82 -1.11 -15.32
CA GLY A 168 -10.80 -0.33 -16.56
C GLY A 168 -9.92 0.92 -16.53
N PHE A 169 -8.99 1.04 -15.58
CA PHE A 169 -8.02 2.13 -15.50
C PHE A 169 -6.75 1.84 -16.30
N ASP A 170 -5.97 2.87 -16.61
CA ASP A 170 -4.62 2.73 -17.14
C ASP A 170 -3.61 2.54 -15.99
N CYS A 171 -2.56 1.75 -16.24
CA CYS A 171 -1.47 1.54 -15.28
C CYS A 171 -0.30 2.51 -15.45
N GLU A 172 -0.16 3.15 -16.61
CA GLU A 172 0.96 4.06 -16.87
C GLU A 172 0.97 5.29 -15.95
N PRO A 173 -0.15 5.93 -15.58
CA PRO A 173 -0.14 7.01 -14.60
C PRO A 173 0.47 6.60 -13.26
N LEU A 174 0.14 5.41 -12.76
CA LEU A 174 0.73 4.86 -11.51
C LEU A 174 2.24 4.59 -11.68
N CYS A 175 2.65 3.99 -12.80
CA CYS A 175 4.05 3.71 -13.09
C CYS A 175 4.89 4.99 -13.15
N ASN A 176 4.38 6.03 -13.80
CA ASN A 176 5.00 7.35 -13.86
C ASN A 176 5.04 8.04 -12.50
N PHE A 177 4.00 7.84 -11.69
CA PHE A 177 3.97 8.33 -10.30
C PHE A 177 5.10 7.71 -9.47
N LEU A 178 5.29 6.39 -9.53
CA LEU A 178 6.37 5.70 -8.80
C LEU A 178 7.76 6.25 -9.13
N ALA A 179 8.01 6.52 -10.42
CA ALA A 179 9.28 7.11 -10.85
C ALA A 179 9.51 8.52 -10.28
N ARG A 180 8.44 9.31 -10.07
CA ARG A 180 8.53 10.68 -9.54
C ARG A 180 8.75 10.74 -8.03
N VAL A 181 8.25 9.76 -7.29
CA VAL A 181 8.35 9.72 -5.81
C VAL A 181 9.56 8.92 -5.32
N ALA A 182 10.31 8.28 -6.23
CA ALA A 182 11.49 7.51 -5.91
C ALA A 182 12.68 8.44 -5.61
N ASP A 183 12.80 8.90 -4.36
CA ASP A 183 13.90 9.80 -3.98
C ASP A 183 15.23 9.05 -3.75
N LYS A 184 15.22 7.79 -3.27
CA LYS A 184 16.42 6.96 -2.98
C LYS A 184 16.11 5.44 -3.00
N PRO A 185 17.13 4.56 -3.17
CA PRO A 185 16.97 3.13 -2.95
C PRO A 185 16.48 2.85 -1.53
N HIS A 186 15.38 2.10 -1.40
CA HIS A 186 14.81 1.75 -0.11
C HIS A 186 15.02 0.25 0.14
N PRO A 187 15.42 -0.18 1.35
CA PRO A 187 15.73 -1.59 1.61
C PRO A 187 14.54 -2.53 1.38
N GLU A 188 13.31 -2.03 1.59
CA GLU A 188 12.06 -2.79 1.45
C GLU A 188 11.46 -2.75 0.03
N TYR A 189 11.87 -1.82 -0.83
CA TYR A 189 11.30 -1.67 -2.18
C TYR A 189 12.33 -2.03 -3.26
N PHE A 190 11.88 -2.68 -4.32
CA PHE A 190 12.65 -2.68 -5.56
C PHE A 190 12.72 -1.27 -6.16
N PRO A 191 13.73 -0.98 -7.00
CA PRO A 191 13.77 0.22 -7.82
C PRO A 191 12.43 0.48 -8.56
N ALA A 192 12.07 1.75 -8.73
CA ALA A 192 10.75 2.13 -9.24
C ALA A 192 10.48 1.66 -10.67
N ASP A 193 11.51 1.57 -11.51
CA ASP A 193 11.47 0.98 -12.85
C ASP A 193 11.09 -0.51 -12.80
N VAL A 194 11.72 -1.29 -11.91
CA VAL A 194 11.39 -2.70 -11.71
C VAL A 194 9.95 -2.86 -11.21
N ARG A 195 9.53 -2.04 -10.25
CA ARG A 195 8.14 -2.05 -9.76
C ARG A 195 7.14 -1.72 -10.87
N ALA A 196 7.44 -0.73 -11.71
CA ALA A 196 6.61 -0.36 -12.85
C ALA A 196 6.51 -1.52 -13.87
N GLU A 197 7.60 -2.22 -14.18
CA GLU A 197 7.56 -3.42 -15.03
C GLU A 197 6.65 -4.51 -14.47
N VAL A 198 6.75 -4.80 -13.17
CA VAL A 198 5.88 -5.77 -12.49
C VAL A 198 4.40 -5.37 -12.59
N ILE A 199 4.09 -4.09 -12.40
CA ILE A 199 2.72 -3.57 -12.53
C ILE A 199 2.22 -3.74 -13.97
N ARG A 200 3.01 -3.37 -14.98
CA ARG A 200 2.67 -3.49 -16.40
C ARG A 200 2.40 -4.93 -16.81
N ASP A 201 3.27 -5.85 -16.41
CA ASP A 201 3.11 -7.28 -16.72
C ASP A 201 1.83 -7.85 -16.09
N ALA A 202 1.58 -7.52 -14.82
CA ALA A 202 0.37 -7.93 -14.11
C ALA A 202 -0.90 -7.33 -14.76
N PHE A 203 -0.84 -6.07 -15.16
CA PHE A 203 -1.90 -5.36 -15.87
C PHE A 203 -2.21 -6.03 -17.21
N ALA A 204 -1.21 -6.20 -18.08
CA ALA A 204 -1.37 -6.79 -19.41
C ALA A 204 -1.95 -8.21 -19.34
N GLY A 205 -1.44 -9.03 -18.43
CA GLY A 205 -1.92 -10.39 -18.21
C GLY A 205 -3.38 -10.45 -17.75
N ARG A 206 -3.84 -9.46 -16.97
CA ARG A 206 -5.23 -9.38 -16.50
C ARG A 206 -6.16 -8.75 -17.53
N ALA A 207 -5.74 -7.69 -18.21
CA ALA A 207 -6.51 -7.00 -19.25
C ALA A 207 -6.90 -7.97 -20.38
N TYR A 208 -5.95 -8.80 -20.84
CA TYR A 208 -6.22 -9.85 -21.82
C TYR A 208 -7.34 -10.81 -21.37
N ARG A 209 -7.32 -11.23 -20.11
CA ARG A 209 -8.34 -12.13 -19.53
C ARG A 209 -9.68 -11.42 -19.35
N ALA A 210 -9.69 -10.17 -18.91
CA ALA A 210 -10.90 -9.38 -18.72
C ALA A 210 -11.64 -9.17 -20.05
N VAL A 211 -10.91 -8.78 -21.11
CA VAL A 211 -11.46 -8.64 -22.47
C VAL A 211 -12.04 -9.97 -22.96
N ASN A 212 -11.31 -11.08 -22.80
CA ASN A 212 -11.77 -12.38 -23.27
C ASN A 212 -12.96 -12.92 -22.46
N ARG A 213 -13.02 -12.66 -21.15
CA ARG A 213 -14.18 -12.99 -20.31
C ARG A 213 -15.43 -12.24 -20.77
N LYS A 214 -15.32 -10.93 -21.03
CA LYS A 214 -16.43 -10.11 -21.57
C LYS A 214 -16.92 -10.63 -22.93
N LYS A 215 -16.02 -11.17 -23.77
CA LYS A 215 -16.36 -11.80 -25.07
C LYS A 215 -17.07 -13.15 -24.92
N ILE A 216 -16.59 -14.03 -24.03
CA ILE A 216 -17.11 -15.40 -23.89
C ILE A 216 -18.41 -15.41 -23.07
N PHE A 217 -18.52 -14.54 -22.07
CA PHE A 217 -19.70 -14.42 -21.21
C PHE A 217 -20.22 -12.97 -21.18
N PRO A 218 -20.90 -12.51 -22.24
CA PRO A 218 -21.50 -11.19 -22.28
C PRO A 218 -22.47 -11.03 -21.10
N GLY A 219 -22.22 -10.08 -20.20
CA GLY A 219 -23.05 -9.84 -19.02
C GLY A 219 -22.71 -10.65 -17.77
N PHE A 220 -21.63 -11.45 -17.76
CA PHE A 220 -21.13 -12.12 -16.55
C PHE A 220 -20.89 -11.13 -15.40
N ASP A 221 -20.36 -9.95 -15.73
CA ASP A 221 -20.13 -8.89 -14.76
C ASP A 221 -21.47 -8.45 -14.14
N ARG A 222 -22.55 -8.27 -14.94
CA ARG A 222 -23.91 -7.97 -14.41
C ARG A 222 -24.52 -9.10 -13.59
N MET A 223 -24.21 -10.35 -13.91
CA MET A 223 -24.73 -11.53 -13.18
C MET A 223 -24.02 -11.75 -11.83
N THR A 224 -22.79 -11.25 -11.70
CA THR A 224 -21.97 -11.38 -10.48
C THR A 224 -21.80 -10.06 -9.73
N ALA A 225 -22.30 -8.96 -10.29
CA ALA A 225 -22.29 -7.66 -9.62
C ALA A 225 -23.30 -7.62 -8.46
N PRO A 226 -23.08 -6.74 -7.46
CA PRO A 226 -24.04 -6.52 -6.38
C PRO A 226 -25.42 -6.14 -6.91
N LYS A 227 -26.47 -6.47 -6.15
CA LYS A 227 -27.80 -5.87 -6.38
C LYS A 227 -27.67 -4.34 -6.41
N GLY A 228 -27.90 -3.75 -7.59
CA GLY A 228 -27.84 -2.30 -7.81
C GLY A 228 -26.66 -1.80 -8.65
N ASP A 229 -25.72 -2.66 -9.04
CA ASP A 229 -24.65 -2.32 -9.98
C ASP A 229 -25.15 -2.54 -11.42
N LEU A 230 -25.44 -1.45 -12.14
CA LEU A 230 -26.06 -1.48 -13.47
C LEU A 230 -25.07 -1.89 -14.60
N GLY A 231 -23.82 -2.21 -14.24
CA GLY A 231 -22.73 -2.40 -15.18
C GLY A 231 -22.22 -1.07 -15.74
N GLU A 232 -21.09 -1.12 -16.44
CA GLU A 232 -20.58 0.02 -17.21
C GLU A 232 -21.63 0.42 -18.26
N PHE A 233 -21.91 1.73 -18.36
CA PHE A 233 -22.72 2.31 -19.43
C PHE A 233 -21.94 2.28 -20.74
#